data_AF-A0A4Y7U219-F1
#
_entry.id   AF-A0A4Y7U219-F1
#
_cell.length_a   1.000
_cell.length_b   1.000
_cell.length_c   1.000
_cell.angle_alpha   90.00
_cell.angle_beta   90.00
_cell.angle_gamma   90.00
#
_symmetry.space_group_name_H-M   'P 1'
#
loop_
_entity.id
_entity.type
_entity.pdbx_description
1 polymer ?
#
loop_
_entity_poly.entity_id
_entity_poly.type
_entity_poly.pdbx_seq_one_letter_code
_entity_poly.pdbx_strand_id
1 'polypeptide(L)'
;LADKVRVRGVELDASFLVSQHLTINGAATYTDGTYVKFTNAPLPLEETGAAVAFKDVSGTNLPGASRWAGSLGGELSDNAKFFGNAGKVFVAVDSYAR
;
A
#
# COMPACT_ATOMS: atom_id res chain seq x y z
N LEU A 1 4.68 19.96 -24.03
CA LEU A 1 3.59 18.96 -24.05
C LEU A 1 3.34 18.56 -22.60
N ALA A 2 2.13 18.70 -22.10
CA ALA A 2 1.86 18.51 -20.68
C ALA A 2 1.99 17.04 -20.29
N ASP A 3 2.92 16.75 -19.37
CA ASP A 3 3.08 15.45 -18.76
C ASP A 3 1.86 15.15 -17.90
N LYS A 4 1.11 14.11 -18.25
CA LYS A 4 -0.14 13.75 -17.57
C LYS A 4 0.01 12.40 -16.90
N VAL A 5 -0.13 12.37 -15.59
CA VAL A 5 -0.20 11.17 -14.77
C VAL A 5 -1.65 10.95 -14.34
N ARG A 6 -2.07 9.68 -14.23
CA ARG A 6 -3.34 9.29 -13.64
C ARG A 6 -3.09 8.22 -12.60
N VAL A 7 -3.62 8.45 -11.41
CA VAL A 7 -3.66 7.45 -10.34
C VAL A 7 -5.14 7.14 -10.09
N ARG A 8 -5.47 5.85 -10.04
CA ARG A 8 -6.79 5.35 -9.66
C ARG A 8 -6.60 4.18 -8.73
N GLY A 9 -7.46 4.07 -7.73
CA GLY A 9 -7.34 2.98 -6.78
C GLY A 9 -8.64 2.70 -6.05
N VAL A 10 -8.62 1.59 -5.33
CA VAL A 10 -9.67 1.17 -4.40
C VAL A 10 -9.01 0.85 -3.08
N GLU A 11 -9.62 1.34 -2.00
CA GLU A 11 -9.19 1.08 -0.63
C GLU A 11 -10.34 0.40 0.11
N LEU A 12 -10.00 -0.61 0.89
CA LEU A 12 -10.91 -1.33 1.76
C LEU A 12 -10.28 -1.42 3.14
N ASP A 13 -11.04 -1.03 4.15
CA ASP A 13 -10.70 -1.19 5.56
C ASP A 13 -11.86 -1.93 6.24
N ALA A 14 -11.53 -2.89 7.10
CA ALA A 14 -12.50 -3.65 7.85
C ALA A 14 -11.99 -3.95 9.26
N SER A 15 -12.91 -3.86 10.23
CA SER A 15 -12.65 -4.24 11.62
C SER A 15 -13.82 -5.06 12.14
N PHE A 16 -13.51 -6.19 12.78
CA PHE A 16 -14.46 -7.16 13.27
C PHE A 16 -14.18 -7.46 14.75
N LEU A 17 -15.16 -7.23 15.61
CA LEU A 17 -15.17 -7.81 16.96
C LEU A 17 -15.61 -9.27 16.86
N VAL A 18 -14.65 -10.19 16.94
CA VAL A 18 -14.93 -11.63 16.88
C VAL A 18 -15.44 -12.13 18.24
N SER A 19 -15.00 -11.50 19.32
CA SER A 19 -15.44 -11.82 20.69
C SER A 19 -15.21 -10.62 21.61
N GLN A 20 -15.70 -10.68 22.86
CA GLN A 20 -15.49 -9.64 23.88
C GLN A 20 -14.00 -9.40 24.22
N HIS A 21 -13.14 -10.32 23.78
CA HIS A 21 -11.71 -10.36 24.04
C HIS A 21 -10.87 -10.37 22.74
N LEU A 22 -11.47 -10.37 21.56
CA LEU A 22 -10.74 -10.51 20.29
C LEU A 22 -11.32 -9.58 19.23
N THR A 23 -10.46 -8.71 18.71
CA THR A 23 -10.73 -7.83 17.57
C THR A 23 -9.78 -8.19 16.44
N ILE A 24 -10.25 -8.19 15.20
CA ILE A 24 -9.44 -8.40 14.01
C ILE A 24 -9.65 -7.20 13.10
N ASN A 25 -8.55 -6.63 12.59
CA ASN A 25 -8.54 -5.50 11.68
C ASN A 25 -7.77 -5.86 10.41
N GLY A 26 -8.22 -5.36 9.26
CA GLY A 26 -7.53 -5.57 7.99
C GLY A 26 -7.77 -4.42 7.03
N ALA A 27 -6.74 -4.04 6.30
CA ALA A 27 -6.81 -3.05 5.25
C ALA A 27 -6.18 -3.58 3.97
N ALA A 28 -6.73 -3.19 2.83
CA ALA A 28 -6.22 -3.54 1.52
C ALA A 28 -6.39 -2.36 0.57
N THR A 29 -5.37 -2.09 -0.23
CA THR A 29 -5.33 -1.00 -1.20
C THR A 29 -4.86 -1.55 -2.53
N TYR A 30 -5.57 -1.17 -3.59
CA TYR A 30 -5.14 -1.36 -4.96
C TYR A 30 -4.92 0.02 -5.60
N THR A 31 -3.73 0.29 -6.12
CA THR A 31 -3.38 1.57 -6.74
C THR A 31 -2.77 1.34 -8.11
N ASP A 32 -3.49 1.75 -9.15
CA ASP A 32 -3.00 1.78 -10.53
C ASP A 32 -2.58 3.21 -10.90
N GLY A 33 -1.26 3.40 -10.93
CA GLY A 33 -0.63 4.64 -11.36
C GLY A 33 -0.05 4.48 -12.76
N THR A 34 -0.56 5.24 -13.73
CA THR A 34 -0.12 5.19 -15.13
C THR A 34 0.29 6.56 -15.64
N TYR A 35 1.37 6.61 -16.42
CA TYR A 35 1.67 7.76 -17.27
C TYR A 35 0.67 7.83 -18.43
N VAL A 36 -0.25 8.80 -18.43
CA VAL A 36 -1.26 8.96 -19.48
C VAL A 36 -0.66 9.59 -20.74
N LYS A 37 0.31 10.49 -20.58
CA LYS A 37 1.07 11.07 -21.68
C LYS A 37 2.44 11.51 -21.17
N PHE A 38 3.48 10.84 -21.63
CA PHE A 38 4.87 11.13 -21.30
C PHE A 38 5.75 10.84 -22.53
N THR A 39 5.63 11.71 -23.52
CA THR A 39 6.26 11.52 -24.84
C THR A 39 7.75 11.87 -24.86
N ASN A 40 8.26 12.49 -23.80
CA ASN A 40 9.62 13.04 -23.72
C ASN A 40 10.42 12.49 -22.52
N ALA A 41 10.36 11.18 -22.23
CA ALA A 41 11.22 10.62 -21.18
C ALA A 41 12.70 10.68 -21.61
N PRO A 42 13.62 11.15 -20.74
CA PRO A 42 15.04 11.07 -21.00
C PRO A 42 15.45 9.60 -21.15
N LEU A 43 16.34 9.32 -22.09
CA LEU A 43 16.83 7.96 -22.35
C LEU A 43 17.45 7.35 -21.08
N PRO A 44 17.18 6.07 -20.78
CA PRO A 44 17.95 5.32 -19.79
C PRO A 44 19.44 5.34 -20.13
N LEU A 45 20.29 5.32 -19.11
CA LEU A 45 21.75 5.38 -19.28
C LEU A 45 22.29 4.24 -20.21
N GLU A 46 21.55 3.12 -20.29
CA GLU A 46 21.85 1.93 -21.09
C GLU A 46 21.71 2.13 -22.61
N GLU A 47 20.99 3.16 -23.08
CA GLU A 47 20.80 3.46 -24.52
C GLU A 47 21.36 4.82 -24.96
N THR A 48 22.40 5.31 -24.26
CA THR A 48 23.06 6.60 -24.51
C THR A 48 23.89 6.69 -25.81
N GLY A 49 23.45 5.98 -26.87
CA GLY A 49 24.03 6.02 -28.22
C GLY A 49 23.00 5.96 -29.36
N ALA A 50 21.69 5.97 -29.08
CA ALA A 50 20.65 5.95 -30.10
C ALA A 50 20.31 7.36 -30.63
N ALA A 51 20.01 7.48 -31.93
CA ALA A 51 19.73 8.74 -32.65
C ALA A 51 18.39 9.44 -32.27
N VAL A 52 17.76 9.05 -31.18
CA VAL A 52 16.46 9.57 -30.71
C VAL A 52 16.61 10.10 -29.29
N ALA A 53 16.47 11.41 -29.12
CA ALA A 53 16.71 12.10 -27.84
C ALA A 53 15.68 11.79 -26.74
N PHE A 54 14.57 11.13 -27.07
CA PHE A 54 13.44 10.90 -26.17
C PHE A 54 12.71 9.60 -26.49
N LYS A 55 12.22 8.92 -25.46
CA LYS A 55 11.35 7.74 -25.59
C LYS A 55 9.95 8.05 -25.05
N ASP A 56 8.92 7.64 -25.78
CA ASP A 56 7.54 7.71 -25.30
C ASP A 56 7.29 6.58 -24.31
N VAL A 57 7.04 6.93 -23.05
CA VAL A 57 6.69 5.98 -21.97
C VAL A 57 5.23 6.09 -21.55
N SER A 58 4.40 6.73 -22.39
CA SER A 58 2.95 6.75 -22.21
C SER A 58 2.39 5.33 -22.12
N GLY A 59 1.52 5.09 -21.15
CA GLY A 59 0.92 3.79 -20.86
C GLY A 59 1.72 2.90 -19.90
N THR A 60 2.93 3.30 -19.49
CA THR A 60 3.71 2.55 -18.49
C THR A 60 3.26 2.88 -17.06
N ASN A 61 3.49 1.93 -16.16
CA ASN A 61 3.23 2.12 -14.73
C ASN A 61 4.19 3.14 -14.13
N LEU A 62 3.71 3.87 -13.12
CA LEU A 62 4.58 4.71 -12.30
C LEU A 62 5.61 3.83 -11.56
N PRO A 63 6.92 4.05 -11.76
CA PRO A 63 7.95 3.34 -11.02
C PRO A 63 7.85 3.72 -9.53
N GLY A 64 7.87 2.71 -8.65
CA GLY A 64 7.81 2.90 -7.19
C GLY A 64 6.42 2.88 -6.57
N ALA A 65 5.35 2.84 -7.35
CA ALA A 65 3.99 2.60 -6.84
C ALA A 65 3.67 1.10 -6.86
N SER A 66 3.66 0.48 -5.67
CA SER A 66 3.14 -0.89 -5.52
C SER A 66 1.66 -0.94 -5.87
N ARG A 67 1.29 -1.87 -6.75
CA ARG A 67 -0.10 -2.00 -7.21
C ARG A 67 -1.03 -2.49 -6.11
N TRP A 68 -0.52 -3.30 -5.20
CA TRP A 68 -1.27 -3.84 -4.07
C TRP A 68 -0.51 -3.53 -2.79
N ALA A 69 -1.25 -3.08 -1.78
CA ALA A 69 -0.75 -3.00 -0.43
C ALA A 69 -1.80 -3.56 0.52
N GLY A 70 -1.39 -4.14 1.62
CA GLY A 70 -2.33 -4.65 2.60
C GLY A 70 -1.73 -4.78 3.97
N SER A 71 -2.59 -4.67 4.97
CA SER A 71 -2.29 -5.00 6.35
C SER A 71 -3.35 -5.90 6.96
N LEU A 72 -2.91 -6.76 7.86
CA LEU A 72 -3.79 -7.58 8.68
C LEU A 72 -3.26 -7.55 10.10
N GLY A 73 -4.16 -7.32 11.04
CA GLY A 73 -3.85 -7.43 12.44
C GLY A 73 -4.98 -7.93 13.30
N GLY A 74 -4.66 -8.20 14.55
CA GLY A 74 -5.64 -8.64 15.53
C GLY A 74 -5.16 -8.35 16.94
N GLU A 75 -6.11 -7.97 17.78
CA GLU A 75 -5.91 -7.62 19.18
C GLU A 75 -6.65 -8.63 20.07
N LEU A 76 -5.91 -9.28 20.97
CA LEU A 76 -6.47 -10.09 22.03
C LEU A 76 -6.41 -9.31 23.35
N SER A 77 -7.56 -9.14 24.02
CA SER A 77 -7.66 -8.47 25.31
C SER A 77 -8.22 -9.42 26.38
N ASP A 78 -7.46 -9.73 27.44
CA ASP A 78 -7.96 -10.55 28.56
C ASP A 78 -7.90 -9.77 29.88
N ASN A 79 -8.84 -10.07 30.78
CA ASN A 79 -8.90 -9.50 32.11
C ASN A 79 -7.86 -10.21 33.00
N ALA A 80 -6.70 -9.60 33.20
CA ALA A 80 -5.67 -10.11 34.07
C ALA A 80 -5.71 -9.41 35.43
N LYS A 81 -5.60 -10.18 36.52
CA LYS A 81 -5.37 -9.60 37.85
C LYS A 81 -3.88 -9.41 38.07
N PHE A 82 -3.42 -8.17 38.10
CA PHE A 82 -2.06 -7.84 38.51
C PHE A 82 -2.08 -7.32 39.96
N PHE A 83 -1.41 -8.03 40.86
CA PHE A 83 -1.25 -7.65 42.27
C PHE A 83 -2.57 -7.27 42.99
N GLY A 84 -3.64 -8.04 42.75
CA GLY A 84 -4.95 -7.81 43.38
C GLY A 84 -5.86 -6.79 42.67
N ASN A 85 -5.36 -6.08 41.66
CA ASN A 85 -6.13 -5.14 40.85
C ASN A 85 -6.54 -5.75 39.51
N ALA A 86 -7.76 -5.47 39.05
CA ALA A 86 -8.21 -5.85 37.71
C ALA A 86 -7.53 -4.95 36.67
N GLY A 87 -6.87 -5.56 35.68
CA GLY A 87 -6.25 -4.89 34.53
C GLY A 87 -6.59 -5.62 33.23
N LYS A 88 -6.29 -5.00 32.09
CA LYS A 88 -6.44 -5.62 30.77
C LYS A 88 -5.06 -5.81 30.15
N VAL A 89 -4.80 -7.01 29.62
CA VAL A 89 -3.61 -7.32 28.83
C VAL A 89 -4.02 -7.30 27.37
N PHE A 90 -3.21 -6.68 26.51
CA PHE A 90 -3.44 -6.61 25.08
C PHE A 90 -2.27 -7.25 24.32
N VAL A 91 -2.56 -8.03 23.27
CA VAL A 91 -1.57 -8.58 22.34
C VAL A 91 -2.00 -8.24 20.92
N ALA A 92 -1.15 -7.54 20.18
CA ALA A 92 -1.38 -7.17 18.79
C ALA A 92 -0.34 -7.81 17.85
N VAL A 93 -0.78 -8.22 16.67
CA VAL A 93 0.09 -8.68 15.56
C VAL A 93 -0.28 -7.87 14.33
N ASP A 94 0.71 -7.32 13.62
CA ASP A 94 0.51 -6.56 12.39
C ASP A 94 1.42 -7.12 11.29
N SER A 95 0.83 -7.40 10.13
CA SER A 95 1.56 -7.82 8.92
C SER A 95 1.33 -6.81 7.80
N TYR A 96 2.36 -6.55 6.99
CA TYR A 96 2.31 -5.54 5.95
C TYR A 96 2.98 -6.03 4.66
N ALA A 97 2.35 -5.77 3.50
CA ALA A 97 2.90 -6.09 2.18
C ALA A 97 2.70 -4.93 1.18
N ARG A 98 3.62 -4.81 0.22
CA ARG A 98 3.65 -3.89 -0.94
C ARG A 98 4.04 -4.67 -2.19
#